data_AF-A0A536SJL6-F1
#
_entry.id   AF-A0A536SJL6-F1
#
_cell.length_a   1.000
_cell.length_b   1.000
_cell.length_c   1.000
_cell.angle_alpha   90.00
_cell.angle_beta   90.00
_cell.angle_gamma   90.00
#
_symmetry.space_group_name_H-M   'P 1'
#
loop_
_entity.id
_entity.type
_entity.pdbx_description
1 polymer ?
#
loop_
_entity_poly.entity_id
_entity_poly.type
_entity_poly.pdbx_seq_one_letter_code
_entity_poly.pdbx_strand_id
1 'polypeptide(L)' 'MSYWLMKSEPDEFGIDDLAAAPGKSAAWAGVRNYQARNFMREKMRVGDKVFFYHSSCP' A
#
# COMPACT_ATOMS: atom_id res chain seq x y z
N MET A 1 -7.54 16.29 0.92
CA MET A 1 -6.59 15.35 0.30
C MET A 1 -5.70 14.83 1.40
N SER A 2 -5.79 13.54 1.69
CA SER A 2 -5.04 12.90 2.76
C SER A 2 -3.81 12.19 2.18
N TYR A 3 -2.79 12.04 3.02
CA TYR A 3 -1.57 11.32 2.69
C TYR A 3 -1.46 10.09 3.58
N TRP A 4 -1.01 8.99 3.00
CA TRP A 4 -0.93 7.70 3.68
C TRP A 4 0.46 7.08 3.52
N LEU A 5 0.81 6.19 4.44
CA LEU A 5 2.00 5.36 4.35
C LEU A 5 1.54 3.90 4.23
N MET A 6 1.93 3.23 3.15
CA MET A 6 1.62 1.82 2.91
C MET A 6 2.92 1.02 2.95
N LYS A 7 2.99 0.05 3.85
CA LYS A 7 4.20 -0.74 4.09
C LYS A 7 4.10 -2.08 3.36
N SER A 8 5.12 -2.43 2.60
CA SER A 8 5.27 -3.72 1.93
C SER A 8 6.66 -4.26 2.17
N GLU A 9 6.80 -5.58 2.29
CA GLU A 9 8.12 -6.21 2.33
C GLU A 9 8.60 -6.37 0.87
N PRO A 10 9.80 -5.87 0.53
CA PRO A 10 10.26 -5.88 -0.87
C PRO A 10 10.46 -7.29 -1.42
N ASP A 11 10.73 -8.27 -0.56
CA ASP A 11 10.90 -9.67 -0.93
C ASP A 11 9.57 -10.35 -1.30
N GLU A 12 8.43 -9.84 -0.81
CA GLU A 12 7.09 -10.31 -1.17
C GLU A 12 6.48 -9.51 -2.32
N PHE A 13 6.50 -8.17 -2.21
CA PHE A 13 5.98 -7.26 -3.23
C PHE A 13 6.63 -5.88 -3.09
N GLY A 14 7.61 -5.60 -3.96
CA GLY A 14 8.37 -4.36 -4.01
C GLY A 14 7.71 -3.24 -4.83
N ILE A 15 8.40 -2.10 -4.88
CA ILE A 15 7.95 -0.95 -5.67
C ILE A 15 8.18 -1.18 -7.16
N ASP A 16 9.22 -1.94 -7.51
CA ASP A 16 9.53 -2.33 -8.88
C ASP A 16 8.50 -3.34 -9.40
N ASP A 17 8.02 -4.25 -8.54
CA ASP A 17 6.91 -5.15 -8.89
C ASP A 17 5.63 -4.36 -9.19
N LEU A 18 5.31 -3.35 -8.38
CA LEU A 18 4.20 -2.43 -8.64
C LEU A 18 4.38 -1.66 -9.95
N ALA A 19 5.61 -1.23 -10.25
CA ALA A 19 5.93 -0.51 -11.48
C ALA A 19 5.82 -1.40 -12.74
N ALA A 20 6.13 -2.71 -12.61
CA ALA A 20 6.01 -3.71 -13.65
C ALA A 20 4.58 -4.27 -13.81
N ALA A 21 3.75 -4.15 -12.79
CA ALA A 21 2.38 -4.66 -12.79
C ALA A 21 1.52 -4.04 -13.91
N PRO A 22 0.55 -4.78 -14.47
CA PRO A 22 -0.38 -4.24 -15.45
C PRO A 22 -1.09 -2.97 -14.94
N GLY A 23 -1.03 -1.90 -15.73
CA GLY A 23 -1.60 -0.60 -15.35
C GLY A 23 -0.88 0.08 -14.17
N LYS A 24 0.31 -0.40 -13.76
CA LYS A 24 1.05 0.08 -12.58
C LYS A 24 0.19 0.04 -11.32
N SER A 25 -0.59 -1.02 -11.18
CA SER A 25 -1.63 -1.14 -10.17
C SER A 25 -1.68 -2.55 -9.58
N ALA A 26 -1.93 -2.63 -8.27
CA ALA A 26 -2.08 -3.90 -7.55
C ALA A 26 -3.15 -3.75 -6.47
N ALA A 27 -3.83 -4.86 -6.16
CA ALA A 27 -4.81 -4.89 -5.08
C ALA A 27 -4.09 -4.97 -3.72
N TRP A 28 -4.42 -4.05 -2.80
CA TRP A 28 -3.84 -4.06 -1.46
C TRP A 28 -4.58 -5.05 -0.55
N ALA A 29 -4.17 -6.32 -0.63
CA ALA A 29 -4.72 -7.42 0.14
C ALA A 29 -3.93 -7.67 1.45
N GLY A 30 -4.31 -8.71 2.20
CA GLY A 30 -3.49 -9.18 3.34
C GLY A 30 -3.60 -8.38 4.64
N VAL A 31 -4.29 -7.23 4.67
CA VAL A 31 -4.44 -6.43 5.90
C VAL A 31 -5.24 -7.20 6.97
N ARG A 32 -4.58 -7.59 8.06
CA ARG A 32 -5.20 -8.26 9.23
C ARG A 32 -5.34 -7.34 10.44
N ASN A 33 -4.73 -6.15 10.41
CA ASN A 33 -4.89 -5.16 11.46
C ASN A 33 -6.21 -4.40 11.31
N TYR A 34 -7.04 -4.42 12.35
CA TYR A 34 -8.37 -3.79 12.34
C TYR A 34 -8.32 -2.26 12.12
N GLN A 35 -7.33 -1.57 12.70
CA GLN A 35 -7.20 -0.12 12.57
C GLN A 35 -6.78 0.28 11.16
N ALA A 36 -5.76 -0.38 10.60
CA ALA A 36 -5.32 -0.15 9.21
C ALA A 36 -6.46 -0.42 8.22
N ARG A 37 -7.21 -1.52 8.41
CA ARG A 37 -8.41 -1.81 7.61
C ARG A 37 -9.44 -0.69 7.71
N ASN A 38 -9.73 -0.19 8.91
CA ASN A 38 -10.71 0.88 9.09
C ASN A 38 -10.23 2.20 8.46
N PHE A 39 -8.93 2.52 8.49
CA PHE A 39 -8.38 3.66 7.75
C PHE A 39 -8.63 3.55 6.24
N MET A 40 -8.34 2.39 5.64
CA MET A 40 -8.58 2.16 4.22
C MET A 40 -10.06 2.22 3.86
N ARG A 41 -10.94 1.63 4.68
CA ARG A 41 -12.38 1.58 4.41
C ARG A 41 -13.06 2.93 4.60
N GLU A 42 -12.78 3.61 5.70
CA GLU A 42 -13.59 4.75 6.15
C GLU A 42 -13.00 6.08 5.71
N LYS A 43 -11.68 6.18 5.63
CA LYS A 43 -10.98 7.46 5.49
C LYS A 43 -10.31 7.65 4.13
N MET A 44 -9.74 6.62 3.53
CA MET A 44 -9.13 6.75 2.19
C MET A 44 -10.18 7.07 1.13
N ARG A 45 -9.82 7.93 0.19
CA ARG A 45 -10.64 8.28 -0.98
C ARG A 45 -9.80 8.19 -2.26
N VAL A 46 -10.47 7.92 -3.38
CA VAL A 46 -9.82 7.95 -4.70
C VAL A 46 -9.18 9.32 -4.91
N GLY A 47 -7.92 9.33 -5.31
CA GLY A 47 -7.12 10.54 -5.49
C GLY A 47 -6.18 10.87 -4.32
N ASP A 48 -6.40 10.29 -3.13
CA ASP A 48 -5.41 10.36 -2.05
C ASP A 48 -4.08 9.75 -2.49
N LYS A 49 -2.98 10.31 -1.98
CA LYS A 49 -1.62 9.87 -2.32
C LYS A 49 -1.04 9.03 -1.19
N VAL A 50 -0.17 8.10 -1.57
CA VAL A 50 0.47 7.18 -0.65
C VAL A 50 1.98 7.17 -0.86
N PHE A 51 2.73 7.11 0.23
CA PHE A 51 4.11 6.67 0.19
C PHE A 51 4.14 5.14 0.26
N PHE A 52 4.85 4.52 -0.68
CA PHE A 52 5.15 3.10 -0.65
C PHE A 52 6.45 2.91 0.15
N TYR A 53 6.37 2.21 1.27
CA TYR A 53 7.48 2.05 2.20
C TYR A 53 7.91 0.59 2.25
N HIS A 54 9.17 0.32 1.92
CA HIS A 54 9.77 -0.99 2.13
C HIS A 54 10.06 -1.18 3.61
N SER A 55 9.35 -2.13 4.24
CA SER A 55 9.56 -2.54 5.62
C SER A 55 10.33 -3.84 5.72
N SER A 56 10.87 -4.13 6.91
CA SER A 56 11.56 -5.39 7.19
C SER A 56 12.80 -5.65 6.32
N CYS A 57 13.43 -4.58 5.80
CA CYS A 57 14.67 -4.67 5.03
C CYS A 57 15.90 -4.68 5.96
N PRO A 58 17.04 -5.26 5.52
CA PRO A 58 18.33 -5.11 6.18
C PRO A 58 18.83 -3.65 6.21
#